data_AF-A0A970GT82-F1
#
_entry.id   AF-A0A970GT82-F1
#
_cell.length_a   1.000
_cell.length_b   1.000
_cell.length_c   1.000
_cell.angle_alpha   90.00
_cell.angle_beta   90.00
_cell.angle_gamma   90.00
#
_symmetry.space_group_name_H-M   'P 1'
#
loop_
_entity.id
_entity.type
_entity.pdbx_description
1 polymer ?
#
loop_
_entity_poly.entity_id
_entity_poly.type
_entity_poly.pdbx_seq_one_letter_code
_entity_poly.pdbx_strand_id
1 'polypeptide(L)'
;GAVRVSGGLFCDSVISNFNAGTHSGGDRFGGGLHLIGGTAERLIITDCTDGQGGGAYVGDANAVLRDSVIRGCYTSSGGAVYISAGLVENCIITNNTGNGRKSDGTVFTDYPGAGAYVAGGTLRNCLIADNRIDATHSGWEATQAGLYVANGTTYNNTVWANLLKSGVTNDVYVKGGTVANTIAYAYSNHNGTAECNFTGADPLFKRAGEFILVGSSPCVNAGANSYWGAEGETAKDLAGFKRIRNRTVDIGAYENQACGTLIIVR
;
A
#
# COMPACT_ATOMS: atom_id res chain seq x y z
N GLY A 1 -17.63 7.45 -4.72
CA GLY A 1 -16.56 7.81 -5.65
C GLY A 1 -17.01 8.58 -6.86
N ALA A 2 -16.06 9.33 -7.44
CA ALA A 2 -16.16 10.01 -8.73
C ALA A 2 -16.45 9.03 -9.87
N VAL A 3 -15.82 7.85 -9.81
CA VAL A 3 -16.06 6.73 -10.71
C VAL A 3 -16.50 5.53 -9.88
N ARG A 4 -17.55 4.84 -10.35
CA ARG A 4 -17.96 3.54 -9.81
C ARG A 4 -17.81 2.48 -10.89
N VAL A 5 -17.06 1.42 -10.58
CA VAL A 5 -16.85 0.28 -11.47
C VAL A 5 -17.40 -0.97 -10.77
N SER A 6 -18.33 -1.65 -11.42
CA SER A 6 -18.98 -2.86 -10.89
C SER A 6 -18.75 -4.10 -11.75
N GLY A 7 -17.90 -3.99 -12.77
CA GLY A 7 -17.59 -5.04 -13.73
C GLY A 7 -16.84 -4.46 -14.94
N GLY A 8 -16.31 -5.35 -15.79
CA GLY A 8 -15.57 -4.97 -16.99
C GLY A 8 -14.16 -4.42 -16.70
N LEU A 9 -13.61 -3.67 -17.67
CA LEU A 9 -12.30 -3.06 -17.61
C LEU A 9 -12.42 -1.53 -17.64
N PHE A 10 -11.81 -0.86 -16.67
CA PHE A 10 -11.61 0.59 -16.66
C PHE A 10 -10.10 0.88 -16.61
N CYS A 11 -9.57 1.57 -17.62
CA CYS A 11 -8.12 1.73 -17.71
C CYS A 11 -7.68 3.05 -18.33
N ASP A 12 -6.38 3.33 -18.23
CA ASP A 12 -5.69 4.41 -18.95
C ASP A 12 -6.33 5.80 -18.71
N SER A 13 -6.65 6.07 -17.44
CA SER A 13 -7.49 7.21 -17.06
C SER A 13 -6.94 7.96 -15.85
N VAL A 14 -7.24 9.25 -15.80
CA VAL A 14 -6.94 10.12 -14.66
C VAL A 14 -8.25 10.46 -13.94
N ILE A 15 -8.31 10.17 -12.65
CA ILE A 15 -9.39 10.60 -11.76
C ILE A 15 -8.79 11.67 -10.84
N SER A 16 -9.31 12.90 -10.88
CA SER A 16 -8.73 13.96 -10.05
C SER A 16 -9.73 14.97 -9.51
N ASN A 17 -9.32 15.68 -8.45
CA ASN A 17 -10.02 16.84 -7.89
C ASN A 17 -11.46 16.55 -7.45
N PHE A 18 -11.72 15.32 -7.01
CA PHE A 18 -13.04 14.96 -6.49
C PHE A 18 -13.09 15.18 -4.99
N ASN A 19 -13.91 16.14 -4.56
CA ASN A 19 -14.12 16.42 -3.15
C ASN A 19 -15.53 16.01 -2.75
N ALA A 20 -15.68 14.85 -2.12
CA ALA A 20 -16.96 14.43 -1.54
C ALA A 20 -17.39 15.29 -0.33
N GLY A 21 -16.50 16.21 0.10
CA GLY A 21 -16.54 16.95 1.34
C GLY A 21 -16.45 16.03 2.56
N THR A 22 -15.87 16.54 3.65
CA THR A 22 -15.92 15.86 4.95
C THR A 22 -17.37 15.80 5.38
N HIS A 23 -18.11 14.72 5.12
CA HIS A 23 -19.47 14.62 5.66
C HIS A 23 -19.74 13.31 6.38
N SER A 24 -20.54 13.46 7.42
CA SER A 24 -21.16 12.45 8.27
C SER A 24 -22.13 11.56 7.49
N GLY A 25 -21.95 10.24 7.55
CA GLY A 25 -22.85 9.21 7.00
C GLY A 25 -22.15 7.86 6.71
N GLY A 26 -22.90 6.76 6.68
CA GLY A 26 -22.38 5.38 6.63
C GLY A 26 -21.95 4.82 5.26
N ASP A 27 -22.23 5.51 4.15
CA ASP A 27 -22.09 4.96 2.79
C ASP A 27 -21.12 5.75 1.91
N ARG A 28 -19.84 5.85 2.30
CA ARG A 28 -18.87 6.68 1.58
C ARG A 28 -17.57 5.99 1.29
N PHE A 29 -17.58 5.33 0.13
CA PHE A 29 -16.51 4.50 -0.37
C PHE A 29 -15.89 5.12 -1.62
N GLY A 30 -14.56 5.23 -1.60
CA GLY A 30 -13.73 5.35 -2.79
C GLY A 30 -13.82 6.71 -3.45
N GLY A 31 -13.32 7.78 -2.81
CA GLY A 31 -13.47 9.17 -3.26
C GLY A 31 -13.21 9.36 -4.75
N GLY A 32 -12.05 8.92 -5.22
CA GLY A 32 -11.79 8.81 -6.65
C GLY A 32 -12.53 7.61 -7.28
N LEU A 33 -12.18 6.41 -6.84
CA LEU A 33 -12.65 5.15 -7.42
C LEU A 33 -13.39 4.28 -6.40
N HIS A 34 -14.64 3.95 -6.68
CA HIS A 34 -15.41 2.93 -5.98
C HIS A 34 -15.47 1.65 -6.84
N LEU A 35 -14.60 0.69 -6.57
CA LEU A 35 -14.44 -0.55 -7.32
C LEU A 35 -15.09 -1.72 -6.57
N ILE A 36 -16.17 -2.25 -7.12
CA ILE A 36 -16.99 -3.35 -6.54
C ILE A 36 -17.16 -4.52 -7.53
N GLY A 37 -16.22 -4.66 -8.45
CA GLY A 37 -16.17 -5.75 -9.43
C GLY A 37 -15.39 -5.31 -10.66
N GLY A 38 -14.85 -6.26 -11.42
CA GLY A 38 -14.06 -5.99 -12.61
C GLY A 38 -12.65 -5.47 -12.30
N THR A 39 -11.97 -4.97 -13.33
CA THR A 39 -10.57 -4.53 -13.25
C THR A 39 -10.44 -3.04 -13.53
N ALA A 40 -9.72 -2.35 -12.66
CA ALA A 40 -9.25 -0.99 -12.82
C ALA A 40 -7.72 -1.00 -12.95
N GLU A 41 -7.17 -0.48 -14.04
CA GLU A 41 -5.72 -0.54 -14.26
C GLU A 41 -5.12 0.68 -14.97
N ARG A 42 -3.84 0.96 -14.74
CA ARG A 42 -3.14 2.11 -15.36
C ARG A 42 -3.86 3.44 -15.09
N LEU A 43 -4.24 3.63 -13.83
CA LEU A 43 -4.93 4.84 -13.38
C LEU A 43 -3.98 5.79 -12.66
N ILE A 44 -4.27 7.08 -12.77
CA ILE A 44 -3.75 8.09 -11.86
C ILE A 44 -4.94 8.66 -11.08
N ILE A 45 -5.01 8.35 -9.80
CA ILE A 45 -6.02 8.87 -8.87
C ILE A 45 -5.33 9.92 -7.99
N THR A 46 -5.72 11.19 -8.14
CA THR A 46 -5.04 12.30 -7.46
C THR A 46 -5.98 13.33 -6.90
N ASP A 47 -5.64 13.90 -5.74
CA ASP A 47 -6.40 15.02 -5.17
C ASP A 47 -7.90 14.69 -4.96
N CYS A 48 -8.18 13.44 -4.62
CA CYS A 48 -9.51 12.94 -4.28
C CYS A 48 -9.68 12.85 -2.77
N THR A 49 -10.89 13.15 -2.28
CA THR A 49 -11.22 13.22 -0.86
C THR A 49 -12.48 12.43 -0.56
N ASP A 50 -12.42 11.52 0.42
CA ASP A 50 -13.61 10.87 0.97
C ASP A 50 -13.42 10.32 2.40
N GLY A 51 -14.53 9.83 2.95
CA GLY A 51 -14.67 9.13 4.21
C GLY A 51 -13.75 7.92 4.32
N GLN A 52 -13.92 6.95 3.41
CA GLN A 52 -13.21 5.68 3.36
C GLN A 52 -12.64 5.42 1.96
N GLY A 53 -11.32 5.25 1.85
CA GLY A 53 -10.65 5.11 0.56
C GLY A 53 -10.67 6.42 -0.22
N GLY A 54 -10.02 7.47 0.31
CA GLY A 54 -10.05 8.82 -0.29
C GLY A 54 -9.67 8.83 -1.77
N GLY A 55 -8.71 7.99 -2.16
CA GLY A 55 -8.41 7.69 -3.55
C GLY A 55 -9.27 6.54 -4.09
N ALA A 56 -9.16 5.35 -3.50
CA ALA A 56 -9.85 4.17 -3.99
C ALA A 56 -10.43 3.30 -2.86
N TYR A 57 -11.58 2.71 -3.13
CA TYR A 57 -12.17 1.64 -2.32
C TYR A 57 -12.36 0.40 -3.19
N VAL A 58 -11.84 -0.74 -2.72
CA VAL A 58 -11.93 -2.05 -3.36
C VAL A 58 -12.80 -2.96 -2.48
N GLY A 59 -14.03 -3.18 -2.92
CA GLY A 59 -15.12 -3.69 -2.09
C GLY A 59 -15.53 -5.13 -2.31
N ASP A 60 -15.25 -5.69 -3.48
CA ASP A 60 -15.74 -7.02 -3.90
C ASP A 60 -14.59 -7.99 -4.12
N ALA A 61 -14.83 -9.29 -3.91
CA ALA A 61 -13.80 -10.32 -4.11
C ALA A 61 -13.27 -10.38 -5.55
N ASN A 62 -14.07 -9.95 -6.54
CA ASN A 62 -13.70 -9.91 -7.96
C ASN A 62 -13.19 -8.55 -8.42
N ALA A 63 -13.05 -7.59 -7.51
CA ALA A 63 -12.48 -6.28 -7.79
C ALA A 63 -10.95 -6.35 -7.85
N VAL A 64 -10.36 -5.86 -8.93
CA VAL A 64 -8.90 -5.78 -9.11
C VAL A 64 -8.49 -4.36 -9.43
N LEU A 65 -7.70 -3.72 -8.56
CA LEU A 65 -7.01 -2.48 -8.86
C LEU A 65 -5.53 -2.77 -9.07
N ARG A 66 -4.99 -2.46 -10.24
CA ARG A 66 -3.57 -2.73 -10.54
C ARG A 66 -2.85 -1.67 -11.34
N ASP A 67 -1.53 -1.71 -11.31
CA ASP A 67 -0.66 -0.88 -12.15
C ASP A 67 -1.01 0.61 -12.10
N SER A 68 -1.36 1.12 -10.92
CA SER A 68 -1.98 2.44 -10.75
C SER A 68 -1.26 3.30 -9.71
N VAL A 69 -1.40 4.61 -9.83
CA VAL A 69 -0.84 5.60 -8.92
C VAL A 69 -1.97 6.29 -8.16
N ILE A 70 -1.93 6.23 -6.84
CA ILE A 70 -2.86 6.88 -5.92
C ILE A 70 -2.05 7.86 -5.08
N ARG A 71 -2.25 9.16 -5.32
CA ARG A 71 -1.42 10.19 -4.68
C ARG A 71 -2.16 11.45 -4.31
N GLY A 72 -1.67 12.19 -3.33
CA GLY A 72 -2.28 13.48 -2.93
C GLY A 72 -3.73 13.39 -2.48
N CYS A 73 -4.24 12.17 -2.25
CA CYS A 73 -5.61 11.98 -1.82
C CYS A 73 -5.73 12.21 -0.31
N TYR A 74 -6.91 12.64 0.11
CA TYR A 74 -7.22 12.89 1.50
C TYR A 74 -8.26 11.90 2.01
N THR A 75 -8.04 11.39 3.22
CA THR A 75 -8.95 10.44 3.84
C THR A 75 -9.27 10.85 5.28
N SER A 76 -10.53 10.72 5.67
CA SER A 76 -10.90 10.89 7.08
C SER A 76 -10.76 9.58 7.87
N SER A 77 -10.94 8.43 7.20
CA SER A 77 -10.86 7.08 7.78
C SER A 77 -10.50 6.02 6.72
N GLY A 78 -9.86 4.92 7.10
CA GLY A 78 -9.65 3.78 6.19
C GLY A 78 -8.75 4.03 4.97
N GLY A 79 -7.79 4.95 5.08
CA GLY A 79 -6.71 5.12 4.10
C GLY A 79 -7.08 5.76 2.77
N ALA A 80 -6.06 6.09 1.97
CA ALA A 80 -6.26 6.54 0.59
C ALA A 80 -6.70 5.37 -0.29
N VAL A 81 -6.21 4.17 -0.01
CA VAL A 81 -6.72 2.92 -0.57
C VAL A 81 -7.33 2.09 0.56
N TYR A 82 -8.64 1.85 0.49
CA TYR A 82 -9.35 0.95 1.38
C TYR A 82 -9.60 -0.37 0.65
N ILE A 83 -9.19 -1.48 1.25
CA ILE A 83 -9.38 -2.83 0.71
C ILE A 83 -10.28 -3.60 1.67
N SER A 84 -11.56 -3.73 1.30
CA SER A 84 -12.53 -4.56 2.03
C SER A 84 -12.50 -6.00 1.53
N ALA A 85 -12.28 -6.18 0.24
CA ALA A 85 -12.10 -7.46 -0.44
C ALA A 85 -11.32 -7.22 -1.75
N GLY A 86 -11.08 -8.28 -2.52
CA GLY A 86 -10.46 -8.18 -3.85
C GLY A 86 -8.94 -8.09 -3.81
N LEU A 87 -8.37 -7.57 -4.90
CA LEU A 87 -6.92 -7.49 -5.12
C LEU A 87 -6.50 -6.05 -5.44
N VAL A 88 -5.51 -5.57 -4.71
CA VAL A 88 -4.71 -4.39 -5.08
C VAL A 88 -3.29 -4.85 -5.33
N GLU A 89 -2.78 -4.62 -6.55
CA GLU A 89 -1.42 -5.03 -6.90
C GLU A 89 -0.66 -3.99 -7.74
N ASN A 90 0.67 -3.99 -7.67
CA ASN A 90 1.52 -3.16 -8.54
C ASN A 90 1.16 -1.67 -8.49
N CYS A 91 0.75 -1.16 -7.33
CA CYS A 91 0.31 0.22 -7.17
C CYS A 91 1.35 1.08 -6.44
N ILE A 92 1.38 2.37 -6.76
CA ILE A 92 2.12 3.40 -6.02
C ILE A 92 1.12 4.22 -5.21
N ILE A 93 1.18 4.11 -3.89
CA ILE A 93 0.28 4.77 -2.94
C ILE A 93 1.13 5.76 -2.14
N THR A 94 1.12 7.03 -2.55
CA THR A 94 2.10 7.99 -2.03
C THR A 94 1.56 9.38 -1.77
N ASN A 95 2.19 10.13 -0.85
CA ASN A 95 1.84 11.53 -0.61
C ASN A 95 0.36 11.73 -0.22
N ASN A 96 -0.30 10.70 0.33
CA ASN A 96 -1.68 10.81 0.78
C ASN A 96 -1.74 11.32 2.22
N THR A 97 -2.85 11.97 2.57
CA THR A 97 -3.03 12.58 3.89
C THR A 97 -4.25 11.97 4.60
N GLY A 98 -4.07 11.51 5.82
CA GLY A 98 -5.14 11.06 6.70
C GLY A 98 -5.37 12.02 7.86
N ASN A 99 -6.64 12.33 8.17
CA ASN A 99 -6.96 13.16 9.34
C ASN A 99 -7.06 12.35 10.64
N GLY A 100 -7.33 11.05 10.58
CA GLY A 100 -7.39 10.22 11.79
C GLY A 100 -8.47 10.60 12.80
N ARG A 101 -9.49 11.37 12.39
CA ARG A 101 -10.62 11.80 13.23
C ARG A 101 -11.94 11.30 12.69
N LYS A 102 -12.85 10.95 13.61
CA LYS A 102 -14.27 10.85 13.29
C LYS A 102 -14.82 12.24 12.98
N SER A 103 -15.89 12.29 12.20
CA SER A 103 -16.63 13.52 11.92
C SER A 103 -17.26 14.15 13.16
N ASP A 104 -17.41 13.39 14.26
CA ASP A 104 -17.88 13.87 15.57
C ASP A 104 -16.76 14.45 16.47
N GLY A 105 -15.52 14.51 15.99
CA GLY A 105 -14.38 15.07 16.72
C GLY A 105 -13.73 14.10 17.73
N THR A 106 -14.24 12.88 17.88
CA THR A 106 -13.60 11.84 18.71
C THR A 106 -12.45 11.14 17.97
N VAL A 107 -11.48 10.66 18.74
CA VAL A 107 -10.35 9.88 18.22
C VAL A 107 -10.83 8.46 17.95
N PHE A 108 -10.51 7.93 16.77
CA PHE A 108 -10.71 6.51 16.49
C PHE A 108 -9.79 5.65 17.37
N THR A 109 -10.30 4.55 17.92
CA THR A 109 -9.46 3.53 18.58
C THR A 109 -8.72 2.66 17.56
N ASP A 110 -9.19 2.63 16.30
CA ASP A 110 -8.54 1.95 15.20
C ASP A 110 -8.72 2.75 13.91
N TYR A 111 -7.68 2.81 13.07
CA TYR A 111 -7.63 3.34 11.69
C TYR A 111 -7.42 4.86 11.57
N PRO A 112 -6.51 5.34 10.69
CA PRO A 112 -6.51 5.00 9.25
C PRO A 112 -5.12 5.04 8.58
N GLY A 113 -4.57 3.91 8.14
CA GLY A 113 -3.37 3.89 7.30
C GLY A 113 -3.45 4.92 6.18
N ALA A 114 -2.86 6.12 6.31
CA ALA A 114 -3.10 7.23 5.38
C ALA A 114 -2.80 6.82 3.93
N GLY A 115 -1.81 5.94 3.75
CA GLY A 115 -1.60 5.19 2.52
C GLY A 115 -2.70 4.15 2.29
N ALA A 116 -2.64 3.01 2.96
CA ALA A 116 -3.52 1.88 2.72
C ALA A 116 -4.12 1.28 3.99
N TYR A 117 -5.37 0.84 3.89
CA TYR A 117 -6.06 0.08 4.91
C TYR A 117 -6.60 -1.24 4.36
N VAL A 118 -6.15 -2.35 4.93
CA VAL A 118 -6.56 -3.71 4.55
C VAL A 118 -7.50 -4.26 5.61
N ALA A 119 -8.79 -4.12 5.36
CA ALA A 119 -9.85 -4.75 6.15
C ALA A 119 -10.07 -6.22 5.77
N GLY A 120 -9.71 -6.58 4.52
CA GLY A 120 -9.77 -7.91 3.93
C GLY A 120 -9.08 -7.93 2.56
N GLY A 121 -9.23 -9.02 1.81
CA GLY A 121 -8.63 -9.14 0.47
C GLY A 121 -7.11 -9.24 0.46
N THR A 122 -6.50 -8.85 -0.67
CA THR A 122 -5.06 -8.94 -0.91
C THR A 122 -4.47 -7.60 -1.35
N LEU A 123 -3.36 -7.20 -0.73
CA LEU A 123 -2.52 -6.08 -1.15
C LEU A 123 -1.10 -6.58 -1.41
N ARG A 124 -0.66 -6.57 -2.68
CA ARG A 124 0.65 -7.12 -3.03
C ARG A 124 1.47 -6.23 -3.95
N ASN A 125 2.79 -6.33 -3.87
CA ASN A 125 3.68 -5.66 -4.82
C ASN A 125 3.45 -4.14 -4.95
N CYS A 126 3.10 -3.48 -3.84
CA CYS A 126 2.82 -2.05 -3.83
C CYS A 126 3.92 -1.25 -3.13
N LEU A 127 4.14 -0.03 -3.61
CA LEU A 127 4.92 0.99 -2.91
C LEU A 127 3.97 1.88 -2.11
N ILE A 128 4.14 1.96 -0.80
CA ILE A 128 3.34 2.75 0.14
C ILE A 128 4.28 3.68 0.88
N ALA A 129 4.44 4.90 0.37
CA ALA A 129 5.48 5.79 0.86
C ALA A 129 5.08 7.25 0.95
N ASP A 130 5.71 8.00 1.85
CA ASP A 130 5.48 9.44 2.05
C ASP A 130 4.02 9.80 2.34
N ASN A 131 3.24 8.86 2.88
CA ASN A 131 1.88 9.14 3.35
C ASN A 131 1.97 9.72 4.76
N ARG A 132 1.04 10.61 5.09
CA ARG A 132 1.09 11.36 6.35
C ARG A 132 -0.24 11.42 7.08
N ILE A 133 -0.16 11.49 8.40
CA ILE A 133 -1.29 11.92 9.23
C ILE A 133 -1.14 13.41 9.55
N ASP A 134 -2.20 14.20 9.40
CA ASP A 134 -2.19 15.67 9.62
C ASP A 134 -2.96 16.15 10.85
N ALA A 135 -3.41 15.23 11.71
CA ALA A 135 -3.97 15.54 13.02
C ALA A 135 -3.02 15.17 14.17
N THR A 136 -3.08 15.97 15.24
CA THR A 136 -2.39 15.71 16.51
C THR A 136 -3.31 14.91 17.42
N HIS A 137 -2.82 13.78 17.95
CA HIS A 137 -3.56 12.93 18.89
C HIS A 137 -2.75 12.67 20.17
N SER A 138 -3.43 12.68 21.32
CA SER A 138 -2.91 12.22 22.61
C SER A 138 -3.62 10.91 23.00
N GLY A 139 -2.91 9.79 23.09
CA GLY A 139 -3.50 8.47 23.40
C GLY A 139 -2.77 7.31 22.71
N TRP A 140 -3.03 6.08 23.16
CA TRP A 140 -2.18 4.89 22.93
C TRP A 140 -2.30 4.18 21.57
N GLU A 141 -3.08 4.67 20.61
CA GLU A 141 -3.28 3.97 19.31
C GLU A 141 -3.18 4.96 18.12
N ALA A 142 -2.09 5.74 18.12
CA ALA A 142 -1.83 6.80 17.15
C ALA A 142 -1.87 6.30 15.68
N THR A 143 -2.95 6.68 14.98
CA THR A 143 -3.10 6.86 13.53
C THR A 143 -1.96 6.33 12.65
N GLN A 144 -2.21 5.31 11.87
CA GLN A 144 -1.20 4.67 11.04
C GLN A 144 -0.98 5.51 9.77
N ALA A 145 0.25 5.87 9.43
CA ALA A 145 0.49 6.71 8.26
C ALA A 145 0.65 5.88 6.98
N GLY A 146 1.36 4.75 7.05
CA GLY A 146 1.58 3.89 5.87
C GLY A 146 0.47 2.89 5.64
N LEU A 147 0.70 1.66 6.12
CA LEU A 147 -0.13 0.49 5.93
C LEU A 147 -0.72 0.03 7.26
N TYR A 148 -2.05 -0.01 7.31
CA TYR A 148 -2.79 -0.69 8.37
C TYR A 148 -3.33 -2.01 7.85
N VAL A 149 -3.01 -3.12 8.52
CA VAL A 149 -3.58 -4.44 8.25
C VAL A 149 -4.47 -4.90 9.41
N ALA A 150 -5.78 -4.89 9.19
CA ALA A 150 -6.75 -5.45 10.13
C ALA A 150 -6.95 -6.93 9.91
N ASN A 151 -7.14 -7.34 8.65
CA ASN A 151 -7.22 -8.72 8.21
C ASN A 151 -6.68 -8.83 6.77
N GLY A 152 -6.96 -9.95 6.11
CA GLY A 152 -6.51 -10.20 4.74
C GLY A 152 -5.04 -10.58 4.66
N THR A 153 -4.50 -10.53 3.46
CA THR A 153 -3.13 -10.94 3.15
C THR A 153 -2.40 -9.84 2.42
N THR A 154 -1.29 -9.40 2.97
CA THR A 154 -0.45 -8.39 2.35
C THR A 154 0.95 -8.96 2.13
N TYR A 155 1.50 -8.81 0.93
CA TYR A 155 2.85 -9.31 0.70
C TYR A 155 3.66 -8.55 -0.34
N ASN A 156 4.98 -8.65 -0.25
CA ASN A 156 5.89 -8.12 -1.26
C ASN A 156 5.75 -6.59 -1.44
N ASN A 157 5.45 -5.86 -0.35
CA ASN A 157 5.23 -4.42 -0.38
C ASN A 157 6.44 -3.65 0.14
N THR A 158 6.67 -2.45 -0.38
CA THR A 158 7.60 -1.48 0.19
C THR A 158 6.82 -0.42 0.95
N VAL A 159 6.98 -0.35 2.28
CA VAL A 159 6.27 0.62 3.12
C VAL A 159 7.29 1.51 3.81
N TRP A 160 7.44 2.76 3.36
CA TRP A 160 8.60 3.57 3.75
C TRP A 160 8.29 5.06 3.92
N ALA A 161 8.95 5.69 4.89
CA ALA A 161 8.88 7.14 5.13
C ALA A 161 7.44 7.66 5.32
N ASN A 162 6.55 6.85 5.89
CA ASN A 162 5.22 7.31 6.24
C ASN A 162 5.25 7.95 7.63
N LEU A 163 4.63 9.12 7.78
CA LEU A 163 4.86 9.98 8.95
C LEU A 163 3.58 10.33 9.69
N LEU A 164 3.63 10.27 11.01
CA LEU A 164 2.70 10.99 11.86
C LEU A 164 2.89 12.50 11.71
N LYS A 165 1.89 13.28 12.14
CA LYS A 165 2.02 14.74 12.23
C LYS A 165 3.22 15.19 13.08
N SER A 166 3.57 14.40 14.09
CA SER A 166 4.74 14.65 14.95
C SER A 166 6.09 14.48 14.21
N GLY A 167 6.08 13.99 12.97
CA GLY A 167 7.28 13.63 12.21
C GLY A 167 7.83 12.24 12.54
N VAL A 168 7.17 11.48 13.42
CA VAL A 168 7.56 10.11 13.76
C VAL A 168 7.16 9.16 12.63
N THR A 169 8.09 8.29 12.21
CA THR A 169 7.83 7.24 11.23
C THR A 169 6.80 6.23 11.75
N ASN A 170 5.82 5.90 10.91
CA ASN A 170 4.74 4.97 11.20
C ASN A 170 4.34 4.24 9.91
N ASP A 171 5.13 3.22 9.56
CA ASP A 171 5.02 2.51 8.28
C ASP A 171 3.98 1.40 8.36
N VAL A 172 4.15 0.39 9.21
CA VAL A 172 3.26 -0.79 9.24
C VAL A 172 2.70 -1.05 10.63
N TYR A 173 1.39 -1.24 10.66
CA TYR A 173 0.65 -1.70 11.84
C TYR A 173 -0.19 -2.93 11.49
N VAL A 174 0.07 -4.02 12.19
CA VAL A 174 -0.61 -5.29 12.00
C VAL A 174 -1.47 -5.57 13.22
N LYS A 175 -2.77 -5.30 13.08
CA LYS A 175 -3.77 -5.70 14.08
C LYS A 175 -4.08 -7.18 13.97
N GLY A 176 -4.15 -7.68 12.74
CA GLY A 176 -4.47 -9.06 12.39
C GLY A 176 -4.07 -9.37 10.94
N GLY A 177 -4.57 -10.46 10.38
CA GLY A 177 -4.24 -10.87 9.01
C GLY A 177 -2.79 -11.32 8.85
N THR A 178 -2.29 -11.28 7.62
CA THR A 178 -0.91 -11.66 7.27
C THR A 178 -0.17 -10.51 6.59
N VAL A 179 1.07 -10.27 7.00
CA VAL A 179 2.03 -9.41 6.31
C VAL A 179 3.28 -10.22 6.03
N ALA A 180 3.64 -10.35 4.76
CA ALA A 180 4.82 -11.11 4.37
C ALA A 180 5.69 -10.42 3.32
N ASN A 181 6.96 -10.82 3.17
CA ASN A 181 7.88 -10.28 2.15
C ASN A 181 7.89 -8.74 2.09
N THR A 182 7.61 -8.06 3.20
CA THR A 182 7.38 -6.63 3.25
C THR A 182 8.53 -5.93 3.95
N ILE A 183 8.92 -4.79 3.41
CA ILE A 183 10.02 -3.97 3.90
C ILE A 183 9.46 -2.70 4.54
N ALA A 184 9.88 -2.42 5.78
CA ALA A 184 9.44 -1.23 6.53
C ALA A 184 10.49 -0.78 7.56
N TYR A 185 10.54 0.50 7.92
CA TYR A 185 11.36 0.90 9.07
C TYR A 185 10.59 0.68 10.37
N ALA A 186 9.44 1.36 10.52
CA ALA A 186 8.60 1.25 11.70
C ALA A 186 7.55 0.15 11.51
N TYR A 187 7.71 -0.97 12.23
CA TYR A 187 6.83 -2.12 12.11
C TYR A 187 6.30 -2.54 13.49
N SER A 188 4.98 -2.70 13.60
CA SER A 188 4.35 -3.16 14.83
C SER A 188 3.34 -4.26 14.53
N ASN A 189 3.51 -5.42 15.18
CA ASN A 189 2.58 -6.54 15.06
C ASN A 189 1.98 -6.85 16.43
N HIS A 190 0.66 -6.78 16.49
CA HIS A 190 -0.10 -6.99 17.72
C HIS A 190 -0.68 -8.40 17.74
N ASN A 191 -1.49 -8.76 16.73
CA ASN A 191 -2.13 -10.09 16.66
C ASN A 191 -2.18 -10.68 15.23
N GLY A 192 -1.30 -10.25 14.32
CA GLY A 192 -1.23 -10.81 12.97
C GLY A 192 -0.08 -11.78 12.76
N THR A 193 -0.04 -12.38 11.58
CA THR A 193 1.06 -13.22 11.09
C THR A 193 2.09 -12.35 10.37
N ALA A 194 3.36 -12.51 10.71
CA ALA A 194 4.48 -11.81 10.08
C ALA A 194 5.51 -12.82 9.55
N GLU A 195 5.80 -12.80 8.25
CA GLU A 195 6.69 -13.77 7.61
C GLU A 195 7.64 -13.10 6.63
N CYS A 196 8.95 -13.41 6.70
CA CYS A 196 9.94 -12.91 5.73
C CYS A 196 9.89 -11.38 5.52
N ASN A 197 9.62 -10.61 6.58
CA ASN A 197 9.63 -9.15 6.54
C ASN A 197 11.01 -8.61 6.92
N PHE A 198 11.42 -7.50 6.30
CA PHE A 198 12.59 -6.75 6.71
C PHE A 198 12.16 -5.49 7.45
N THR A 199 12.57 -5.35 8.73
CA THR A 199 12.08 -4.29 9.63
C THR A 199 13.18 -3.62 10.43
N GLY A 200 12.97 -2.37 10.84
CA GLY A 200 13.82 -1.69 11.84
C GLY A 200 15.20 -1.22 11.36
N ALA A 201 15.49 -1.31 10.07
CA ALA A 201 16.80 -0.94 9.51
C ALA A 201 16.68 -0.36 8.10
N ASP A 202 17.79 0.21 7.60
CA ASP A 202 17.87 0.76 6.25
C ASP A 202 17.84 -0.37 5.20
N PRO A 203 16.90 -0.32 4.24
CA PRO A 203 16.77 -1.28 3.16
C PRO A 203 17.83 -1.14 2.07
N LEU A 204 18.68 -0.13 2.14
CA LEU A 204 19.70 0.22 1.16
C LEU A 204 19.09 0.51 -0.22
N PHE A 205 18.19 1.49 -0.25
CA PHE A 205 17.70 2.05 -1.50
C PHE A 205 18.80 2.81 -2.23
N LYS A 206 18.76 2.80 -3.58
CA LYS A 206 19.78 3.40 -4.44
C LYS A 206 19.97 4.89 -4.19
N ARG A 207 18.88 5.61 -3.90
CA ARG A 207 18.88 7.00 -3.42
C ARG A 207 17.52 7.35 -2.80
N ALA A 208 17.46 8.47 -2.08
CA ALA A 208 16.20 8.99 -1.53
C ALA A 208 15.15 9.19 -2.64
N GLY A 209 13.93 8.72 -2.38
CA GLY A 209 12.82 8.76 -3.35
C GLY A 209 12.89 7.73 -4.48
N GLU A 210 13.98 6.97 -4.61
CA GLU A 210 14.07 5.80 -5.50
C GLU A 210 14.06 4.52 -4.68
N PHE A 211 12.92 3.86 -4.61
CA PHE A 211 12.72 2.64 -3.80
C PHE A 211 13.30 1.36 -4.43
N ILE A 212 14.32 1.51 -5.28
CA ILE A 212 15.04 0.41 -5.93
C ILE A 212 16.20 -0.02 -5.02
N LEU A 213 16.31 -1.32 -4.74
CA LEU A 213 17.34 -1.90 -3.89
C LEU A 213 18.73 -1.84 -4.55
N VAL A 214 19.77 -1.57 -3.77
CA VAL A 214 21.17 -1.82 -4.20
C VAL A 214 21.56 -3.28 -3.99
N GLY A 215 22.59 -3.75 -4.70
CA GLY A 215 23.01 -5.17 -4.69
C GLY A 215 23.32 -5.77 -3.32
N SER A 216 23.74 -4.96 -2.36
CA SER A 216 24.04 -5.37 -0.98
C SER A 216 22.84 -5.25 -0.03
N SER A 217 21.66 -4.91 -0.54
CA SER A 217 20.45 -4.79 0.29
C SER A 217 20.10 -6.14 0.93
N PRO A 218 19.70 -6.14 2.22
CA PRO A 218 19.26 -7.35 2.91
C PRO A 218 17.94 -7.92 2.36
N CYS A 219 17.26 -7.17 1.49
CA CYS A 219 16.01 -7.61 0.87
C CYS A 219 16.22 -8.42 -0.41
N VAL A 220 17.44 -8.43 -0.95
CA VAL A 220 17.79 -9.16 -2.16
C VAL A 220 17.80 -10.67 -1.88
N ASN A 221 17.03 -11.43 -2.66
CA ASN A 221 16.81 -12.88 -2.56
C ASN A 221 16.38 -13.36 -1.16
N ALA A 222 15.64 -12.52 -0.41
CA ALA A 222 15.29 -12.79 0.97
C ALA A 222 13.79 -13.14 1.18
N GLY A 223 12.98 -13.06 0.13
CA GLY A 223 11.54 -13.30 0.23
C GLY A 223 11.15 -14.77 0.09
N ALA A 224 9.91 -15.07 0.49
CA ALA A 224 9.28 -16.38 0.33
C ALA A 224 8.51 -16.47 -0.99
N ASN A 225 8.94 -17.35 -1.89
CA ASN A 225 8.28 -17.59 -3.19
C ASN A 225 6.87 -18.18 -3.07
N SER A 226 6.54 -18.82 -1.95
CA SER A 226 5.25 -19.48 -1.73
C SER A 226 4.06 -18.53 -1.92
N TYR A 227 4.25 -17.23 -1.66
CA TYR A 227 3.24 -16.19 -1.85
C TYR A 227 2.88 -15.92 -3.32
N TRP A 228 3.75 -16.29 -4.26
CA TRP A 228 3.51 -16.09 -5.70
C TRP A 228 2.97 -17.33 -6.39
N GLY A 229 3.12 -18.51 -5.78
CA GLY A 229 2.62 -19.78 -6.34
C GLY A 229 3.01 -19.97 -7.81
N ALA A 230 2.04 -20.34 -8.64
CA ALA A 230 2.24 -20.54 -10.08
C ALA A 230 2.48 -19.22 -10.86
N GLU A 231 2.07 -18.08 -10.31
CA GLU A 231 2.23 -16.77 -10.97
C GLU A 231 3.64 -16.22 -10.86
N GLY A 232 4.50 -16.76 -9.98
CA GLY A 232 5.84 -16.21 -9.73
C GLY A 232 6.75 -16.09 -10.95
N GLU A 233 6.55 -16.94 -11.96
CA GLU A 233 7.32 -16.94 -13.21
C GLU A 233 6.91 -15.85 -14.21
N THR A 234 5.68 -15.34 -14.07
CA THR A 234 5.07 -14.33 -14.96
C THR A 234 4.79 -13.01 -14.27
N ALA A 235 4.75 -13.00 -12.93
CA ALA A 235 4.59 -11.83 -12.11
C ALA A 235 5.71 -10.82 -12.36
N LYS A 236 5.35 -9.55 -12.37
CA LYS A 236 6.26 -8.44 -12.59
C LYS A 236 6.35 -7.56 -11.35
N ASP A 237 7.53 -7.03 -11.09
CA ASP A 237 7.75 -5.97 -10.11
C ASP A 237 7.20 -4.63 -10.61
N LEU A 238 7.25 -3.61 -9.77
CA LEU A 238 6.71 -2.29 -10.11
C LEU A 238 7.49 -1.56 -11.23
N ALA A 239 8.68 -2.03 -11.58
CA ALA A 239 9.46 -1.55 -12.73
C ALA A 239 9.23 -2.39 -14.01
N GLY A 240 8.36 -3.40 -13.96
CA GLY A 240 7.99 -4.25 -15.09
C GLY A 240 8.92 -5.45 -15.32
N PHE A 241 9.85 -5.72 -14.41
CA PHE A 241 10.75 -6.87 -14.48
C PHE A 241 10.15 -8.10 -13.80
N LYS A 242 10.59 -9.30 -14.17
CA LYS A 242 10.11 -10.53 -13.51
C LYS A 242 10.40 -10.50 -12.02
N ARG A 243 9.41 -10.95 -11.22
CA ARG A 243 9.52 -11.05 -9.76
C ARG A 243 10.52 -12.11 -9.31
N ILE A 244 10.34 -13.37 -9.70
CA ILE A 244 11.30 -14.40 -9.31
C ILE A 244 12.43 -14.40 -10.33
N ARG A 245 13.54 -13.72 -10.00
CA ARG A 245 14.78 -13.78 -10.78
C ARG A 245 15.78 -14.64 -10.03
N ASN A 246 16.35 -15.66 -10.68
CA ASN A 246 17.36 -16.53 -10.07
C ASN A 246 16.92 -17.27 -8.80
N ARG A 247 15.66 -17.75 -8.78
CA ARG A 247 15.07 -18.71 -7.83
C ARG A 247 14.49 -18.15 -6.53
N THR A 248 14.75 -16.91 -6.11
CA THR A 248 14.13 -16.34 -4.91
C THR A 248 13.66 -14.91 -5.17
N VAL A 249 12.48 -14.55 -4.68
CA VAL A 249 11.93 -13.18 -4.81
C VAL A 249 12.63 -12.21 -3.84
N ASP A 250 12.79 -10.96 -4.25
CA ASP A 250 13.21 -9.90 -3.34
C ASP A 250 12.05 -9.45 -2.43
N ILE A 251 12.38 -9.05 -1.20
CA ILE A 251 11.43 -8.40 -0.28
C ILE A 251 11.16 -6.97 -0.78
N GLY A 252 9.90 -6.54 -0.74
CA GLY A 252 9.49 -5.21 -1.23
C GLY A 252 9.03 -5.21 -2.68
N ALA A 253 8.58 -4.06 -3.19
CA ALA A 253 7.86 -3.89 -4.46
C ALA A 253 8.73 -3.91 -5.74
N TYR A 254 10.05 -3.85 -5.58
CA TYR A 254 11.02 -3.82 -6.68
C TYR A 254 12.00 -4.97 -6.56
N GLU A 255 12.34 -5.58 -7.69
CA GLU A 255 13.45 -6.51 -7.77
C GLU A 255 14.75 -5.77 -8.06
N ASN A 256 15.84 -6.24 -7.46
CA ASN A 256 17.15 -5.75 -7.75
C ASN A 256 17.58 -6.12 -9.18
N GLN A 257 17.94 -5.09 -9.95
CA GLN A 257 18.32 -5.24 -11.36
C GLN A 257 19.83 -5.44 -11.58
N ALA A 258 20.65 -5.49 -10.52
CA ALA A 258 22.08 -5.72 -10.63
C ALA A 258 22.33 -7.14 -11.15
N CYS A 259 22.69 -7.23 -12.42
CA CYS A 259 23.26 -8.45 -12.99
C CYS A 259 24.69 -8.55 -12.43
N GLY A 260 25.04 -9.67 -11.81
CA GLY A 260 26.41 -9.89 -11.33
C GLY A 260 27.41 -9.61 -12.46
N THR A 261 28.43 -8.80 -12.18
CA THR A 261 29.54 -8.60 -13.11
C THR A 261 30.40 -9.86 -13.10
N LEU A 262 30.34 -10.66 -14.17
CA LEU A 262 31.32 -11.71 -14.40
C LEU A 262 32.61 -11.08 -14.94
N ILE A 263 33.60 -10.88 -14.07
CA ILE A 263 34.96 -10.53 -14.50
C ILE A 263 35.68 -11.85 -14.78
N ILE A 264 35.82 -12.19 -16.07
CA ILE A 264 36.76 -13.22 -16.49
C ILE A 264 38.13 -12.55 -16.59
N VAL A 265 38.96 -12.76 -15.56
CA VAL A 265 40.39 -12.46 -15.67
C VAL A 265 41.01 -13.63 -16.44
N ARG A 266 41.56 -13.35 -17.63
CA ARG A 266 42.42 -14.29 -18.34
C ARG A 266 43.86 -13.93 -18.09
#